data_AF-A0AAU5PS80-F1
#
_entry.id   AF-A0AAU5PS80-F1
#
_cell.length_a   1.000
_cell.length_b   1.000
_cell.length_c   1.000
_cell.angle_alpha   90.00
_cell.angle_beta   90.00
_cell.angle_gamma   90.00
#
_symmetry.space_group_name_H-M   'P 1'
#
loop_
_entity.id
_entity.type
_entity.pdbx_description
1 polymer ?
#
loop_
_entity_poly.entity_id
_entity_poly.type
_entity_poly.pdbx_seq_one_letter_code
_entity_poly.pdbx_strand_id
1 'polypeptide(L)'
;MGHDSKGSWVPSVALRVGAGRVRVAALLLGADGRVRGDADMVFDGQPVHPSGAARHENGSLVLVLPEVEAEVERIVVAGSAGGGSLAALAPDRAVVATLMVTGADDASAVVFGEFFRESGGWKFGGLGKGYVSGLAGLVTEYGVDVAEEPPVAEVTDGPAPGPWEKPVAEVTGRPAPGSWQKPVAEAAAAAPTAAPVAGPVALTGVAKVPVHAPPTAGWHRGAPHGTAGPGAPGASGAAEPARTSGAAPGPTGGPDTSVFPPVEREYRLLDGWDFGPVFEPFTVEGRANDVVSTPSRVPPGLVLVELAHRGGGYVGLNPLDEQNKSLRYLFNSTLPDFRGSRVVPSPEGRPLRMRLQADGDWVLRVKPVAAARRLAGTLRGYCDEALLHTGGPADLQVEFEGDPTANGGGYVGINGHEVAGRADLTGPHTLLLNSADGRGRHTVPVPPGPLLLLLRADGPWTLTLRETAGWAPAQSR
;
A
#
# COMPACT_ATOMS: atom_id res chain seq x y z
N MET A 1 -21.82 -16.09 -21.02
CA MET A 1 -22.68 -15.20 -20.19
C MET A 1 -21.76 -14.12 -19.66
N GLY A 2 -21.89 -12.90 -20.19
CA GLY A 2 -20.88 -11.84 -20.01
C GLY A 2 -20.79 -11.37 -18.57
N HIS A 3 -19.63 -11.56 -17.95
CA HIS A 3 -19.27 -10.84 -16.73
C HIS A 3 -19.02 -9.38 -17.11
N ASP A 4 -19.91 -8.49 -16.69
CA ASP A 4 -19.76 -7.04 -16.83
C ASP A 4 -18.69 -6.56 -15.81
N SER A 5 -17.44 -6.93 -16.06
CA SER A 5 -16.29 -6.57 -15.24
C SER A 5 -15.96 -5.10 -15.50
N LYS A 6 -16.42 -4.18 -14.63
CA LYS A 6 -16.02 -2.75 -14.68
C LYS A 6 -14.48 -2.62 -14.61
N GLY A 7 -13.79 -2.62 -15.76
CA GLY A 7 -12.34 -2.46 -15.88
C GLY A 7 -11.95 -1.03 -16.24
N SER A 8 -10.71 -0.64 -15.93
CA SER A 8 -10.14 0.66 -16.32
C SER A 8 -9.31 0.50 -17.59
N TRP A 9 -9.38 1.46 -18.51
CA TRP A 9 -8.52 1.48 -19.69
C TRP A 9 -7.04 1.53 -19.30
N VAL A 10 -6.22 0.76 -20.00
CA VAL A 10 -4.77 0.76 -19.83
C VAL A 10 -4.07 1.08 -21.15
N PRO A 11 -2.91 1.73 -21.14
CA PRO A 11 -2.13 1.96 -22.35
C PRO A 11 -1.75 0.61 -22.99
N SER A 12 -1.92 0.52 -24.30
CA SER A 12 -1.46 -0.64 -25.08
C SER A 12 0.05 -0.52 -25.31
N VAL A 13 0.82 -0.84 -24.28
CA VAL A 13 2.30 -0.82 -24.27
C VAL A 13 2.83 -2.05 -23.54
N ALA A 14 4.14 -2.22 -23.49
CA ALA A 14 4.75 -3.21 -22.61
C ALA A 14 4.54 -2.83 -21.15
N LEU A 15 3.99 -3.75 -20.35
CA LEU A 15 3.75 -3.58 -18.92
C LEU A 15 4.66 -4.50 -18.13
N ARG A 16 5.33 -3.97 -17.10
CA ARG A 16 5.97 -4.78 -16.08
C ARG A 16 5.01 -4.98 -14.91
N VAL A 17 4.63 -6.22 -14.64
CA VAL A 17 3.66 -6.58 -13.61
C VAL A 17 4.34 -7.37 -12.51
N GLY A 18 4.29 -6.87 -11.28
CA GLY A 18 4.85 -7.56 -10.10
C GLY A 18 3.84 -7.63 -8.97
N ALA A 19 4.00 -8.59 -8.06
CA ALA A 19 3.14 -8.78 -6.90
C ALA A 19 3.92 -8.83 -5.56
N GLY A 20 4.94 -7.99 -5.41
CA GLY A 20 5.79 -7.97 -4.21
C GLY A 20 6.55 -9.30 -4.02
N ARG A 21 6.38 -9.96 -2.86
CA ARG A 21 7.04 -11.23 -2.52
C ARG A 21 6.31 -12.47 -3.06
N VAL A 22 5.19 -12.29 -3.76
CA VAL A 22 4.39 -13.38 -4.32
C VAL A 22 4.96 -13.79 -5.67
N ARG A 23 5.11 -15.10 -5.90
CA ARG A 23 5.47 -15.62 -7.22
C ARG A 23 4.28 -15.42 -8.16
N VAL A 24 4.52 -14.83 -9.33
CA VAL A 24 3.47 -14.46 -10.29
C VAL A 24 3.48 -15.34 -11.52
N ALA A 25 2.29 -15.58 -12.07
CA ALA A 25 2.09 -16.26 -13.34
C ALA A 25 1.07 -15.52 -14.20
N ALA A 26 1.21 -15.60 -15.52
CA ALA A 26 0.22 -15.13 -16.48
C ALA A 26 -0.43 -16.33 -17.18
N LEU A 27 -1.75 -16.30 -17.34
CA LEU A 27 -2.51 -17.24 -18.15
C LEU A 27 -3.16 -16.47 -19.30
N LEU A 28 -2.80 -16.81 -20.54
CA LEU A 28 -3.34 -16.20 -21.76
C LEU A 28 -4.56 -17.02 -22.20
N LEU A 29 -5.72 -16.38 -22.26
CA LEU A 29 -7.00 -17.06 -22.44
C LEU A 29 -7.63 -16.71 -23.78
N GLY A 30 -8.18 -17.72 -24.44
CA GLY A 30 -9.01 -17.58 -25.63
C GLY A 30 -10.42 -17.09 -25.31
N ALA A 31 -11.26 -17.01 -26.34
CA ALA A 31 -12.65 -16.56 -26.24
C ALA A 31 -13.55 -17.44 -25.34
N ASP A 32 -13.16 -18.70 -25.12
CA ASP A 32 -13.82 -19.61 -24.19
C ASP A 32 -13.44 -19.39 -22.71
N GLY A 33 -12.51 -18.46 -22.46
CA GLY A 33 -11.99 -18.15 -21.13
C GLY A 33 -10.99 -19.20 -20.60
N ARG A 34 -10.41 -20.02 -21.47
CA ARG A 34 -9.43 -21.06 -21.11
C ARG A 34 -8.11 -20.84 -21.84
N VAL A 35 -7.03 -21.42 -21.32
CA VAL A 35 -5.76 -21.52 -22.05
C VAL A 35 -5.91 -22.46 -23.25
N ARG A 36 -5.22 -22.21 -24.36
CA ARG A 36 -5.26 -23.12 -25.53
C ARG A 36 -4.36 -24.34 -25.34
N GLY A 37 -3.46 -24.27 -24.36
CA GLY A 37 -2.55 -25.33 -23.92
C GLY A 37 -1.49 -24.77 -22.97
N ASP A 38 -0.58 -25.62 -22.48
CA ASP A 38 0.42 -25.25 -21.47
C ASP A 38 1.30 -24.07 -21.87
N ALA A 39 1.53 -23.88 -23.18
CA ALA A 39 2.31 -22.78 -23.74
C ALA A 39 1.73 -21.39 -23.41
N ASP A 40 0.42 -21.30 -23.17
CA ASP A 40 -0.28 -20.07 -22.80
C ASP A 40 -0.13 -19.71 -21.30
N MET A 41 0.64 -20.50 -20.54
CA MET A 41 0.99 -20.20 -19.16
C MET A 41 2.44 -19.72 -19.05
N VAL A 42 2.66 -18.55 -18.45
CA VAL A 42 3.99 -17.96 -18.29
C VAL A 42 4.31 -17.77 -16.81
N PHE A 43 5.41 -18.37 -16.37
CA PHE A 43 5.87 -18.40 -14.96
C PHE A 43 7.38 -18.68 -14.92
N ASP A 44 7.98 -18.84 -13.75
CA ASP A 44 9.44 -19.03 -13.61
C ASP A 44 10.00 -20.25 -14.36
N GLY A 45 9.29 -21.38 -14.35
CA GLY A 45 9.68 -22.59 -15.09
C GLY A 45 9.32 -22.59 -16.57
N GLN A 46 8.47 -21.67 -17.03
CA GLN A 46 8.17 -21.42 -18.44
C GLN A 46 8.16 -19.91 -18.70
N PRO A 47 9.35 -19.29 -18.82
CA PRO A 47 9.49 -17.85 -18.68
C PRO A 47 9.12 -17.06 -19.92
N VAL A 48 8.81 -17.70 -21.05
CA VAL A 48 8.52 -17.01 -22.31
C VAL A 48 7.37 -17.69 -23.03
N HIS A 49 6.31 -16.94 -23.33
CA HIS A 49 5.26 -17.38 -24.24
C HIS A 49 5.80 -17.50 -25.68
N PRO A 50 5.37 -18.47 -26.50
CA PRO A 50 5.88 -18.63 -27.87
C PRO A 50 5.79 -17.39 -28.77
N SER A 51 4.79 -16.53 -28.57
CA SER A 51 4.66 -15.25 -29.28
C SER A 51 5.67 -14.19 -28.84
N GLY A 52 6.28 -14.36 -27.67
CA GLY A 52 7.13 -13.37 -27.01
C GLY A 52 6.36 -12.26 -26.28
N ALA A 53 5.03 -12.22 -26.39
CA ALA A 53 4.17 -11.16 -25.84
C ALA A 53 3.99 -11.23 -24.32
N ALA A 54 4.33 -12.35 -23.68
CA ALA A 54 4.34 -12.48 -22.23
C ALA A 54 5.63 -13.20 -21.79
N ARG A 55 6.30 -12.63 -20.78
CA ARG A 55 7.55 -13.17 -20.23
C ARG A 55 7.56 -13.08 -18.71
N HIS A 56 8.26 -13.97 -18.05
CA HIS A 56 8.57 -13.91 -16.63
C HIS A 56 10.07 -13.65 -16.46
N GLU A 57 10.41 -12.50 -15.87
CA GLU A 57 11.78 -12.00 -15.73
C GLU A 57 12.00 -11.37 -14.35
N ASN A 58 13.00 -11.84 -13.62
CA ASN A 58 13.38 -11.33 -12.28
C ASN A 58 12.21 -11.27 -11.30
N GLY A 59 11.37 -12.31 -11.25
CA GLY A 59 10.21 -12.38 -10.35
C GLY A 59 9.05 -11.46 -10.72
N SER A 60 9.02 -10.93 -11.95
CA SER A 60 7.92 -10.12 -12.48
C SER A 60 7.51 -10.63 -13.86
N LEU A 61 6.31 -10.27 -14.29
CA LEU A 61 5.86 -10.49 -15.66
C LEU A 61 6.15 -9.26 -16.53
N VAL A 62 6.46 -9.48 -17.79
CA VAL A 62 6.51 -8.46 -18.84
C VAL A 62 5.44 -8.82 -19.86
N LEU A 63 4.40 -7.98 -19.99
CA LEU A 63 3.27 -8.19 -20.90
C LEU A 63 3.33 -7.13 -22.01
N VAL A 64 3.69 -7.53 -23.22
CA VAL A 64 3.74 -6.65 -24.40
C VAL A 64 2.37 -6.64 -25.06
N LEU A 65 1.44 -5.87 -24.47
CA LEU A 65 0.02 -5.89 -24.86
C LEU A 65 -0.26 -5.69 -26.37
N PRO A 66 0.50 -4.88 -27.13
CA PRO A 66 0.32 -4.77 -28.58
C PRO A 66 0.71 -6.01 -29.39
N GLU A 67 1.59 -6.86 -28.85
CA GLU A 67 2.09 -8.06 -29.52
C GLU A 67 1.26 -9.31 -29.18
N VAL A 68 0.29 -9.19 -28.27
CA VAL A 68 -0.61 -10.28 -27.91
C VAL A 68 -1.47 -10.63 -29.13
N GLU A 69 -1.49 -11.91 -29.49
CA GLU A 69 -2.20 -12.43 -30.66
C GLU A 69 -3.70 -12.17 -30.58
N ALA A 70 -4.37 -12.09 -31.74
CA ALA A 70 -5.79 -11.75 -31.82
C ALA A 70 -6.71 -12.76 -31.12
N GLU A 71 -6.29 -14.02 -31.04
CA GLU A 71 -7.03 -15.11 -30.41
C GLU A 71 -7.02 -15.04 -28.88
N VAL A 72 -6.09 -14.28 -28.28
CA VAL A 72 -6.01 -14.08 -26.83
C VAL A 72 -6.84 -12.85 -26.47
N GLU A 73 -7.98 -13.10 -25.82
CA GLU A 73 -8.90 -12.03 -25.41
C GLU A 73 -8.61 -11.51 -24.01
N ARG A 74 -7.99 -12.34 -23.16
CA ARG A 74 -7.76 -12.06 -21.74
C ARG A 74 -6.39 -12.58 -21.28
N ILE A 75 -5.76 -11.88 -20.36
CA ILE A 75 -4.55 -12.30 -19.66
C ILE A 75 -4.84 -12.22 -18.16
N VAL A 76 -4.94 -13.36 -17.50
CA VAL A 76 -5.14 -13.45 -16.05
C VAL A 76 -3.79 -13.43 -15.35
N VAL A 77 -3.66 -12.60 -14.32
CA VAL A 77 -2.48 -12.56 -13.45
C VAL A 77 -2.79 -13.23 -12.14
N ALA A 78 -2.09 -14.33 -11.89
CA ALA A 78 -2.20 -15.13 -10.68
C ALA A 78 -0.91 -15.06 -9.86
N GLY A 79 -0.98 -15.44 -8.59
CA GLY A 79 0.21 -15.69 -7.79
C GLY A 79 0.01 -16.65 -6.64
N SER A 80 1.12 -17.04 -6.04
CA SER A 80 1.17 -17.97 -4.91
C SER A 80 0.57 -17.39 -3.62
N ALA A 81 0.19 -18.28 -2.70
CA ALA A 81 -0.42 -18.06 -1.39
C ALA A 81 -0.16 -16.74 -0.65
N GLY A 82 -1.14 -16.31 0.15
CA GLY A 82 -1.00 -15.24 1.16
C GLY A 82 -1.52 -13.86 0.75
N GLY A 83 -2.07 -13.72 -0.46
CA GLY A 83 -2.48 -12.41 -0.97
C GLY A 83 -1.28 -11.49 -1.23
N GLY A 84 -1.52 -10.23 -1.57
CA GLY A 84 -0.43 -9.31 -1.90
C GLY A 84 -0.86 -8.10 -2.70
N SER A 85 0.11 -7.26 -3.05
CA SER A 85 -0.11 -6.06 -3.86
C SER A 85 0.45 -6.26 -5.26
N LEU A 86 -0.44 -6.35 -6.25
CA LEU A 86 -0.10 -6.29 -7.66
C LEU A 86 0.09 -4.83 -8.09
N ALA A 87 1.15 -4.57 -8.85
CA ALA A 87 1.37 -3.33 -9.58
C ALA A 87 1.78 -3.62 -11.02
N ALA A 88 1.13 -2.94 -11.97
CA ALA A 88 1.50 -2.92 -13.38
C ALA A 88 2.08 -1.55 -13.72
N LEU A 89 3.28 -1.52 -14.28
CA LEU A 89 4.02 -0.31 -14.64
C LEU A 89 4.25 -0.26 -16.15
N ALA A 90 4.03 0.91 -16.76
CA ALA A 90 4.46 1.18 -18.12
C ALA A 90 6.01 1.36 -18.20
N PRO A 91 6.61 1.45 -19.40
CA PRO A 91 8.08 1.54 -19.54
C PRO A 91 8.69 2.79 -18.91
N ASP A 92 7.92 3.89 -18.86
CA ASP A 92 8.25 5.14 -18.17
C ASP A 92 8.07 5.06 -16.65
N ARG A 93 7.73 3.88 -16.13
CA ARG A 93 7.42 3.57 -14.73
C ARG A 93 6.12 4.20 -14.22
N ALA A 94 5.27 4.74 -15.11
CA ALA A 94 3.94 5.17 -14.73
C ALA A 94 3.13 3.97 -14.21
N VAL A 95 2.44 4.16 -13.10
CA VAL A 95 1.57 3.14 -12.53
C VAL A 95 0.31 3.04 -13.38
N VAL A 96 0.11 1.89 -14.02
CA VAL A 96 -1.01 1.60 -14.92
C VAL A 96 -2.15 0.92 -14.17
N ALA A 97 -1.83 0.02 -13.25
CA ALA A 97 -2.82 -0.62 -12.39
C ALA A 97 -2.18 -0.99 -11.05
N THR A 98 -2.96 -0.88 -9.97
CA THR A 98 -2.62 -1.48 -8.68
C THR A 98 -3.81 -2.23 -8.14
N LEU A 99 -3.52 -3.32 -7.44
CA LEU A 99 -4.53 -4.07 -6.73
C LEU A 99 -3.94 -4.70 -5.49
N MET A 100 -4.61 -4.53 -4.36
CA MET A 100 -4.30 -5.27 -3.15
C MET A 100 -5.35 -6.37 -2.95
N VAL A 101 -4.88 -7.59 -2.74
CA VAL A 101 -5.72 -8.74 -2.37
C VAL A 101 -5.42 -9.10 -0.92
N THR A 102 -6.45 -9.09 -0.09
CA THR A 102 -6.40 -9.36 1.36
C THR A 102 -7.38 -10.47 1.72
N GLY A 103 -7.21 -11.11 2.89
CA GLY A 103 -8.07 -12.19 3.36
C GLY A 103 -7.88 -13.51 2.61
N ALA A 104 -6.67 -13.77 2.10
CA ALA A 104 -6.30 -14.96 1.35
C ALA A 104 -5.50 -15.97 2.20
N ASP A 105 -5.63 -15.91 3.52
CA ASP A 105 -4.81 -16.66 4.47
C ASP A 105 -4.96 -18.17 4.32
N ASP A 106 -6.17 -18.62 3.97
CA ASP A 106 -6.49 -20.03 3.68
C ASP A 106 -6.29 -20.40 2.20
N ALA A 107 -6.00 -19.42 1.33
CA ALA A 107 -5.85 -19.62 -0.10
C ALA A 107 -4.37 -19.83 -0.46
N SER A 108 -4.06 -20.99 -1.03
CA SER A 108 -2.70 -21.32 -1.47
C SER A 108 -2.37 -20.80 -2.89
N ALA A 109 -3.36 -20.26 -3.60
CA ALA A 109 -3.18 -19.47 -4.83
C ALA A 109 -4.24 -18.35 -4.94
N VAL A 110 -3.90 -17.27 -5.64
CA VAL A 110 -4.76 -16.09 -5.80
C VAL A 110 -4.74 -15.61 -7.25
N VAL A 111 -5.91 -15.26 -7.78
CA VAL A 111 -6.03 -14.43 -8.99
C VAL A 111 -6.17 -12.98 -8.57
N PHE A 112 -5.19 -12.16 -8.93
CA PHE A 112 -5.22 -10.73 -8.66
C PHE A 112 -6.23 -10.07 -9.59
N GLY A 113 -6.00 -10.14 -10.89
CA GLY A 113 -6.84 -9.48 -11.87
C GLY A 113 -6.52 -9.93 -13.27
N GLU A 114 -7.10 -9.23 -14.22
CA GLU A 114 -7.00 -9.57 -15.62
C GLU A 114 -6.85 -8.34 -16.51
N PHE A 115 -6.07 -8.49 -17.58
CA PHE A 115 -6.11 -7.60 -18.73
C PHE A 115 -7.03 -8.21 -19.77
N PHE A 116 -7.98 -7.45 -20.32
CA PHE A 116 -8.93 -7.96 -21.31
C PHE A 116 -9.18 -6.94 -22.41
N ARG A 117 -9.51 -7.44 -23.60
CA ARG A 117 -9.82 -6.59 -24.75
C ARG A 117 -11.23 -6.04 -24.65
N GLU A 118 -11.37 -4.75 -24.92
CA GLU A 118 -12.66 -4.09 -25.11
C GLU A 118 -12.48 -3.02 -26.19
N SER A 119 -13.41 -2.93 -27.15
CA SER A 119 -13.42 -1.91 -28.22
C SER A 119 -12.06 -1.63 -28.90
N GLY A 120 -11.26 -2.67 -29.13
CA GLY A 120 -9.95 -2.55 -29.81
C GLY A 120 -8.79 -2.08 -28.94
N GLY A 121 -8.99 -1.87 -27.64
CA GLY A 121 -7.94 -1.59 -26.66
C GLY A 121 -7.95 -2.56 -25.49
N TRP A 122 -7.11 -2.30 -24.49
CA TRP A 122 -6.98 -3.13 -23.30
C TRP A 122 -7.55 -2.44 -22.06
N LYS A 123 -8.20 -3.22 -21.21
CA LYS A 123 -8.67 -2.81 -19.88
C LYS A 123 -8.13 -3.74 -18.83
N PHE A 124 -7.96 -3.22 -17.61
CA PHE A 124 -7.61 -4.00 -16.44
C PHE A 124 -8.80 -4.12 -15.48
N GLY A 125 -9.11 -5.35 -15.08
CA GLY A 125 -10.11 -5.69 -14.08
C GLY A 125 -9.49 -6.42 -12.91
N GLY A 126 -9.47 -5.80 -11.73
CA GLY A 126 -9.22 -6.50 -10.48
C GLY A 126 -10.31 -7.53 -10.18
N LEU A 127 -9.91 -8.76 -9.83
CA LEU A 127 -10.77 -9.91 -9.55
C LEU A 127 -10.69 -10.35 -8.09
N GLY A 128 -9.49 -10.49 -7.52
CA GLY A 128 -9.27 -10.90 -6.13
C GLY A 128 -9.96 -12.21 -5.75
N LYS A 129 -9.65 -13.31 -6.45
CA LYS A 129 -10.19 -14.64 -6.13
C LYS A 129 -9.13 -15.50 -5.43
N GLY A 130 -9.50 -16.16 -4.34
CA GLY A 130 -8.63 -17.09 -3.62
C GLY A 130 -9.00 -18.55 -3.91
N TYR A 131 -7.98 -19.40 -4.02
CA TYR A 131 -8.10 -20.84 -4.24
C TYR A 131 -7.48 -21.59 -3.05
N VAL A 132 -8.34 -22.17 -2.22
CA VAL A 132 -7.93 -23.02 -1.08
C VAL A 132 -7.27 -24.31 -1.59
N SER A 133 -7.82 -24.87 -2.67
CA SER A 133 -7.25 -25.99 -3.44
C SER A 133 -5.91 -25.65 -4.13
N GLY A 134 -5.43 -24.43 -3.98
CA GLY A 134 -4.16 -23.96 -4.51
C GLY A 134 -4.10 -23.88 -6.01
N LEU A 135 -2.87 -23.92 -6.51
CA LEU A 135 -2.58 -23.75 -7.92
C LEU A 135 -3.33 -24.78 -8.77
N ALA A 136 -3.50 -26.02 -8.29
CA ALA A 136 -4.23 -27.07 -8.99
C ALA A 136 -5.67 -26.64 -9.32
N GLY A 137 -6.44 -26.17 -8.33
CA GLY A 137 -7.81 -25.70 -8.59
C GLY A 137 -7.87 -24.43 -9.45
N LEU A 138 -6.87 -23.54 -9.33
CA LEU A 138 -6.77 -22.36 -10.18
C LEU A 138 -6.56 -22.75 -11.64
N VAL A 139 -5.56 -23.59 -11.93
CA VAL A 139 -5.21 -23.93 -13.31
C VAL A 139 -6.25 -24.83 -13.97
N THR A 140 -6.94 -25.69 -13.21
CA THR A 140 -8.10 -26.46 -13.69
C THR A 140 -9.29 -25.58 -14.05
N GLU A 141 -9.57 -24.49 -13.31
CA GLU A 141 -10.62 -23.52 -13.69
C GLU A 141 -10.33 -22.92 -15.07
N TYR A 142 -9.07 -22.64 -15.38
CA TYR A 142 -8.62 -22.03 -16.63
C TYR A 142 -8.20 -23.02 -17.72
N GLY A 143 -8.39 -24.33 -17.53
CA GLY A 143 -8.24 -25.33 -18.59
C GLY A 143 -6.87 -25.98 -18.74
N VAL A 144 -6.01 -25.90 -17.73
CA VAL A 144 -4.78 -26.69 -17.67
C VAL A 144 -5.10 -28.07 -17.07
N ASP A 145 -4.72 -29.13 -17.78
CA ASP A 145 -4.79 -30.50 -17.27
C ASP A 145 -3.66 -30.72 -16.26
N VAL A 146 -4.02 -30.99 -15.01
CA VAL A 146 -3.05 -31.38 -13.97
C VAL A 146 -2.97 -32.90 -13.97
N ALA A 147 -1.81 -33.46 -14.33
CA ALA A 147 -1.59 -34.88 -14.17
C ALA A 147 -1.65 -35.24 -12.67
N GLU A 148 -2.59 -36.12 -12.31
CA GLU A 148 -2.71 -36.64 -10.95
C GLU A 148 -1.49 -37.54 -10.67
N GLU A 149 -0.71 -37.21 -9.64
CA GLU A 149 0.35 -38.08 -9.17
C GLU A 149 -0.31 -39.33 -8.54
N PRO A 150 -0.04 -40.55 -9.01
CA PRO A 150 -0.69 -41.74 -8.48
C PRO A 150 -0.41 -41.86 -6.97
N PRO A 151 -1.39 -42.25 -6.15
CA PRO A 151 -1.21 -42.33 -4.72
C PRO A 151 0.00 -43.23 -4.42
N VAL A 152 0.99 -42.67 -3.72
CA VAL A 152 2.10 -43.44 -3.19
C VAL A 152 1.50 -44.45 -2.24
N ALA A 153 1.47 -45.71 -2.66
CA ALA A 153 1.07 -46.82 -1.80
C ALA A 153 1.92 -46.76 -0.53
N GLU A 154 1.26 -46.76 0.62
CA GLU A 154 1.93 -46.93 1.91
C GLU A 154 2.77 -48.20 1.83
N VAL A 155 4.10 -48.02 1.88
CA VAL A 155 5.04 -49.13 2.02
C VAL A 155 4.86 -49.64 3.45
N THR A 156 4.01 -50.65 3.62
CA THR A 156 4.05 -51.50 4.81
C THR A 156 5.45 -52.12 4.87
N ASP A 157 6.11 -52.02 6.04
CA ASP A 157 7.40 -52.69 6.32
C ASP A 157 7.35 -54.17 5.93
N GLY A 158 7.85 -54.46 4.73
CA GLY A 158 8.24 -55.78 4.27
C GLY A 158 9.74 -55.97 4.51
N PRO A 159 10.19 -57.20 4.82
CA PRO A 159 11.59 -57.43 5.17
C PRO A 159 12.53 -57.10 4.00
N ALA A 160 13.67 -56.50 4.32
CA ALA A 160 14.65 -55.96 3.38
C ALA A 160 15.13 -56.97 2.31
N PRO A 161 15.29 -56.55 1.05
CA PRO A 161 15.93 -57.36 0.03
C PRO A 161 17.45 -57.43 0.26
N GLY A 162 18.01 -58.64 0.09
CA GLY A 162 19.43 -58.94 0.28
C GLY A 162 20.36 -58.40 -0.82
N PRO A 163 21.68 -58.50 -0.64
CA PRO A 163 22.63 -57.63 -1.31
C PRO A 163 23.24 -58.24 -2.58
N TRP A 164 22.48 -58.62 -3.61
CA TRP A 164 23.05 -59.00 -4.91
C TRP A 164 22.07 -58.82 -6.07
N GLU A 165 22.11 -57.68 -6.75
CA GLU A 165 21.82 -57.61 -8.19
C GLU A 165 22.48 -56.36 -8.81
N LYS A 166 23.23 -56.57 -9.89
CA LYS A 166 24.02 -55.55 -10.60
C LYS A 166 23.17 -54.86 -11.67
N PRO A 167 23.49 -53.60 -12.06
CA PRO A 167 22.66 -52.81 -12.94
C PRO A 167 22.88 -53.17 -14.42
N VAL A 168 21.80 -53.25 -15.20
CA VAL A 168 21.85 -53.24 -16.66
C VAL A 168 21.46 -51.84 -17.14
N ALA A 169 22.36 -51.20 -17.87
CA ALA A 169 22.10 -49.97 -18.60
C ALA A 169 21.85 -50.30 -20.07
N GLU A 170 20.75 -49.78 -20.65
CA GLU A 170 20.79 -49.31 -22.03
C GLU A 170 19.77 -48.20 -22.30
N VAL A 171 20.20 -47.32 -23.20
CA VAL A 171 19.74 -45.97 -23.52
C VAL A 171 18.65 -46.00 -24.60
N THR A 172 17.68 -45.08 -24.55
CA THR A 172 17.28 -44.18 -25.67
C THR A 172 15.98 -43.46 -25.33
N GLY A 173 16.03 -42.12 -25.21
CA GLY A 173 14.84 -41.29 -25.01
C GLY A 173 15.19 -39.83 -24.79
N ARG A 174 14.84 -39.00 -25.78
CA ARG A 174 14.80 -37.53 -25.79
C ARG A 174 14.39 -36.92 -24.43
N PRO A 175 14.96 -35.79 -23.97
CA PRO A 175 14.59 -35.23 -22.66
C PRO A 175 13.11 -34.83 -22.69
N ALA A 176 12.32 -35.46 -21.83
CA ALA A 176 10.99 -34.99 -21.47
C ALA A 176 11.13 -33.66 -20.70
N PRO A 177 10.19 -32.71 -20.86
CA PRO A 177 10.13 -31.53 -20.00
C PRO A 177 10.05 -31.97 -18.54
N GLY A 178 10.86 -31.35 -17.69
CA GLY A 178 11.07 -31.78 -16.31
C GLY A 178 9.76 -31.84 -15.52
N SER A 179 9.48 -33.00 -14.95
CA SER A 179 8.47 -33.19 -13.92
C SER A 179 8.84 -32.38 -12.68
N TRP A 180 7.90 -31.57 -12.21
CA TRP A 180 8.01 -30.79 -10.98
C TRP A 180 8.27 -31.68 -9.76
N GLN A 181 9.39 -31.48 -9.07
CA GLN A 181 9.62 -32.04 -7.73
C GLN A 181 9.53 -30.93 -6.67
N LYS A 182 8.81 -31.24 -5.60
CA LYS A 182 8.60 -30.40 -4.42
C LYS A 182 9.90 -30.25 -3.61
N PRO A 183 10.30 -29.05 -3.16
CA PRO A 183 11.30 -28.92 -2.10
C PRO A 183 10.71 -29.49 -0.80
N VAL A 184 11.37 -30.51 -0.24
CA VAL A 184 11.04 -31.06 1.09
C VAL A 184 11.30 -29.97 2.13
N ALA A 185 10.23 -29.45 2.73
CA ALA A 185 10.29 -28.76 4.01
C ALA A 185 10.29 -29.82 5.12
N GLU A 186 11.31 -29.76 5.96
CA GLU A 186 11.47 -30.56 7.18
C GLU A 186 10.37 -30.22 8.20
N ALA A 187 10.02 -31.24 9.00
CA ALA A 187 8.73 -31.45 9.65
C ALA A 187 8.27 -30.43 10.71
N ALA A 188 6.96 -30.17 10.73
CA ALA A 188 6.17 -29.99 11.95
C ALA A 188 4.75 -30.55 11.73
N ALA A 189 4.20 -31.14 12.78
CA ALA A 189 3.26 -32.25 12.75
C ALA A 189 1.76 -31.92 12.57
N ALA A 190 1.03 -32.97 12.15
CA ALA A 190 -0.40 -33.26 12.29
C ALA A 190 -1.42 -32.41 11.48
N ALA A 191 -1.98 -33.05 10.44
CA ALA A 191 -3.14 -32.59 9.68
C ALA A 191 -4.46 -33.08 10.30
N PRO A 192 -5.59 -32.35 10.11
CA PRO A 192 -6.90 -32.96 10.05
C PRO A 192 -7.37 -33.18 8.60
N THR A 193 -8.26 -34.15 8.48
CA THR A 193 -8.79 -34.85 7.30
C THR A 193 -9.41 -33.95 6.22
N ALA A 194 -9.27 -34.38 4.96
CA ALA A 194 -9.79 -33.75 3.75
C ALA A 194 -11.31 -33.52 3.77
N ALA A 195 -11.71 -32.28 3.47
CA ALA A 195 -13.09 -31.84 3.23
C ALA A 195 -13.28 -31.63 1.71
N PRO A 196 -14.53 -31.65 1.18
CA PRO A 196 -14.80 -31.70 -0.25
C PRO A 196 -14.30 -30.45 -0.98
N VAL A 197 -13.91 -30.61 -2.24
CA VAL A 197 -13.39 -29.55 -3.12
C VAL A 197 -14.40 -28.40 -3.20
N ALA A 198 -14.15 -27.35 -2.43
CA ALA A 198 -14.90 -26.10 -2.47
C ALA A 198 -14.38 -25.25 -3.64
N GLY A 199 -15.30 -24.68 -4.42
CA GLY A 199 -14.96 -23.74 -5.50
C GLY A 199 -14.28 -22.46 -5.01
N PRO A 200 -13.84 -21.58 -5.93
CA PRO A 200 -13.13 -20.35 -5.59
C PRO A 200 -13.96 -19.46 -4.66
N VAL A 201 -13.31 -18.91 -3.64
CA VAL A 201 -13.94 -17.98 -2.70
C VAL A 201 -13.64 -16.56 -3.14
N ALA A 202 -14.69 -15.74 -3.30
CA ALA A 202 -14.53 -14.31 -3.56
C ALA A 202 -13.93 -13.63 -2.33
N LEU A 203 -12.77 -12.98 -2.50
CA LEU A 203 -12.09 -12.33 -1.38
C LEU A 203 -12.70 -10.95 -1.14
N THR A 204 -12.98 -10.64 0.13
CA THR A 204 -13.55 -9.36 0.53
C THR A 204 -12.46 -8.29 0.54
N GLY A 205 -12.09 -7.73 -0.63
CA GLY A 205 -11.03 -6.70 -0.62
C GLY A 205 -10.48 -6.15 -1.95
N VAL A 206 -11.19 -6.24 -3.08
CA VAL A 206 -10.67 -5.69 -4.37
C VAL A 206 -10.77 -4.16 -4.39
N ALA A 207 -9.67 -3.45 -4.13
CA ALA A 207 -9.60 -1.99 -4.23
C ALA A 207 -8.94 -1.54 -5.56
N LYS A 208 -9.71 -0.94 -6.48
CA LYS A 208 -9.22 -0.31 -7.72
C LYS A 208 -8.92 1.19 -7.49
N VAL A 209 -7.76 1.67 -7.93
CA VAL A 209 -7.42 3.11 -7.96
C VAL A 209 -7.47 3.60 -9.41
N PRO A 210 -8.30 4.60 -9.79
CA PRO A 210 -8.30 5.14 -11.15
C PRO A 210 -7.07 6.01 -11.42
N VAL A 211 -6.56 6.00 -12.66
CA VAL A 211 -5.47 6.88 -13.13
C VAL A 211 -6.04 7.85 -14.18
N HIS A 212 -5.88 9.15 -13.98
CA HIS A 212 -6.24 10.17 -14.97
C HIS A 212 -5.17 10.28 -16.07
N ALA A 213 -5.60 10.32 -17.33
CA ALA A 213 -4.74 10.65 -18.47
C ALA A 213 -4.49 12.18 -18.54
N PRO A 214 -3.31 12.63 -19.00
CA PRO A 214 -2.99 14.06 -19.07
C PRO A 214 -3.70 14.75 -20.25
N PRO A 215 -4.25 15.97 -20.08
CA PRO A 215 -4.66 16.80 -21.21
C PRO A 215 -3.46 17.52 -21.86
N THR A 216 -3.56 17.66 -23.18
CA THR A 216 -2.58 18.25 -24.09
C THR A 216 -2.60 19.80 -24.11
N ALA A 217 -1.50 20.36 -24.62
CA ALA A 217 -1.07 21.77 -24.58
C ALA A 217 -1.98 22.84 -25.24
N GLY A 218 -1.80 24.10 -24.80
CA GLY A 218 -2.27 25.32 -25.47
C GLY A 218 -1.49 26.57 -25.04
N TRP A 219 -1.01 27.35 -26.00
CA TRP A 219 -0.03 28.44 -25.90
C TRP A 219 -0.64 29.84 -25.61
N HIS A 220 0.27 30.83 -25.38
CA HIS A 220 0.18 32.30 -25.47
C HIS A 220 0.27 33.05 -24.11
N ARG A 221 1.36 33.76 -23.77
CA ARG A 221 2.04 34.98 -24.33
C ARG A 221 1.45 36.28 -23.76
N GLY A 222 2.27 37.02 -22.96
CA GLY A 222 2.18 38.48 -22.85
C GLY A 222 2.27 39.07 -21.44
N ALA A 223 3.43 39.62 -21.08
CA ALA A 223 3.65 40.63 -20.03
C ALA A 223 3.23 42.05 -20.56
N PRO A 224 3.46 43.23 -19.91
CA PRO A 224 4.20 43.47 -18.65
C PRO A 224 3.80 44.69 -17.75
N HIS A 225 4.53 44.80 -16.62
CA HIS A 225 5.04 46.01 -15.89
C HIS A 225 4.14 47.01 -15.14
N GLY A 226 4.50 47.26 -13.87
CA GLY A 226 4.24 48.50 -13.11
C GLY A 226 5.00 48.57 -11.78
N THR A 227 6.05 49.38 -11.72
CA THR A 227 6.98 49.64 -10.61
C THR A 227 6.47 50.67 -9.59
N ALA A 228 6.80 50.51 -8.29
CA ALA A 228 7.32 51.58 -7.40
C ALA A 228 7.54 51.09 -5.94
N GLY A 229 8.78 51.18 -5.43
CA GLY A 229 9.05 51.45 -4.00
C GLY A 229 9.20 52.97 -3.79
N PRO A 230 9.82 53.49 -2.70
CA PRO A 230 10.52 52.81 -1.60
C PRO A 230 10.22 53.40 -0.18
N GLY A 231 10.90 52.90 0.87
CA GLY A 231 11.18 53.71 2.08
C GLY A 231 11.16 52.99 3.43
N ALA A 232 12.32 52.46 3.86
CA ALA A 232 12.69 52.29 5.27
C ALA A 232 13.23 53.66 5.82
N PRO A 233 13.57 53.89 7.11
CA PRO A 233 14.43 53.01 7.95
C PRO A 233 14.29 53.06 9.51
N GLY A 234 14.98 52.10 10.16
CA GLY A 234 15.71 52.26 11.44
C GLY A 234 14.94 51.97 12.74
N ALA A 235 15.53 51.55 13.86
CA ALA A 235 16.79 50.89 14.22
C ALA A 235 16.78 50.72 15.77
N SER A 236 17.42 49.65 16.26
CA SER A 236 18.10 49.54 17.56
C SER A 236 17.31 49.45 18.89
N GLY A 237 17.76 48.56 19.77
CA GLY A 237 17.48 48.64 21.22
C GLY A 237 17.57 47.30 21.95
N ALA A 238 18.78 46.90 22.35
CA ALA A 238 19.08 45.73 23.18
C ALA A 238 18.66 45.89 24.66
N ALA A 239 18.37 44.77 25.34
CA ALA A 239 18.87 44.47 26.70
C ALA A 239 18.40 43.09 27.20
N GLU A 240 19.38 42.22 27.52
CA GLU A 240 19.27 41.02 28.36
C GLU A 240 19.22 41.42 29.85
N PRO A 241 18.63 40.61 30.74
CA PRO A 241 19.49 40.05 31.79
C PRO A 241 19.21 38.59 32.18
N ALA A 242 20.33 37.88 32.39
CA ALA A 242 20.63 36.96 33.50
C ALA A 242 19.76 35.71 33.73
N ARG A 243 20.28 34.59 33.20
CA ARG A 243 20.47 33.26 33.81
C ARG A 243 19.65 32.95 35.08
N THR A 244 18.66 32.09 34.91
CA THR A 244 18.29 31.08 35.90
C THR A 244 18.40 29.70 35.24
N SER A 245 19.26 28.86 35.82
CA SER A 245 19.41 27.44 35.48
C SER A 245 18.16 26.69 35.94
N GLY A 246 17.10 26.72 35.15
CA GLY A 246 16.02 25.75 35.19
C GLY A 246 16.13 24.91 33.92
N ALA A 247 16.48 23.63 34.06
CA ALA A 247 16.43 22.70 32.95
C ALA A 247 14.97 22.64 32.46
N ALA A 248 14.68 23.33 31.36
CA ALA A 248 13.45 23.18 30.62
C ALA A 248 13.39 21.73 30.09
N PRO A 249 12.27 21.01 30.23
CA PRO A 249 12.14 19.71 29.58
C PRO A 249 12.14 19.96 28.07
N GLY A 250 13.18 19.51 27.37
CA GLY A 250 13.24 19.61 25.91
C GLY A 250 12.12 18.76 25.28
N PRO A 251 11.26 19.30 24.39
CA PRO A 251 10.22 18.50 23.77
C PRO A 251 10.76 17.91 22.46
N THR A 252 11.57 16.85 22.52
CA THR A 252 12.09 16.16 21.32
C THR A 252 12.25 14.64 21.49
N GLY A 253 11.39 14.00 22.30
CA GLY A 253 11.29 12.54 22.37
C GLY A 253 10.33 12.00 21.32
N GLY A 254 10.67 10.88 20.66
CA GLY A 254 9.67 10.10 19.91
C GLY A 254 8.57 9.59 20.84
N PRO A 255 7.45 9.05 20.30
CA PRO A 255 6.49 8.37 21.15
C PRO A 255 7.20 7.26 21.91
N ASP A 256 7.27 7.39 23.24
CA ASP A 256 7.56 6.26 24.08
C ASP A 256 6.39 5.28 23.95
N THR A 257 6.59 4.22 23.19
CA THR A 257 5.57 3.21 22.92
C THR A 257 5.25 2.39 24.18
N SER A 258 6.12 2.42 25.20
CA SER A 258 5.91 1.71 26.47
C SER A 258 4.82 2.33 27.34
N VAL A 259 4.55 3.63 27.19
CA VAL A 259 3.51 4.34 27.96
C VAL A 259 2.17 4.24 27.26
N PHE A 260 1.18 3.63 27.92
CA PHE A 260 -0.19 3.52 27.41
C PHE A 260 -1.24 3.79 28.52
N PRO A 261 -2.32 4.56 28.24
CA PRO A 261 -2.56 5.26 26.99
C PRO A 261 -1.47 6.30 26.72
N PRO A 262 -1.17 6.62 25.44
CA PRO A 262 -0.22 7.67 25.11
C PRO A 262 -0.61 8.93 25.88
N VAL A 263 0.35 9.53 26.60
CA VAL A 263 0.17 10.88 27.12
C VAL A 263 -0.22 11.76 25.94
N GLU A 264 -1.30 12.52 26.10
CA GLU A 264 -1.70 13.45 25.07
C GLU A 264 -0.56 14.46 24.86
N ARG A 265 -0.07 14.52 23.62
CA ARG A 265 0.97 15.47 23.27
C ARG A 265 0.36 16.87 23.32
N GLU A 266 1.01 17.76 24.05
CA GLU A 266 0.66 19.17 24.02
C GLU A 266 0.76 19.67 22.57
N TYR A 267 -0.29 20.36 22.12
CA TYR A 267 -0.33 20.99 20.81
C TYR A 267 -0.89 22.40 20.97
N ARG A 268 -0.48 23.29 20.08
CA ARG A 268 -1.06 24.62 19.93
C ARG A 268 -1.69 24.69 18.55
N LEU A 269 -2.96 25.10 18.50
CA LEU A 269 -3.63 25.38 17.25
C LEU A 269 -2.86 26.46 16.49
N LEU A 270 -2.74 26.29 15.19
CA LEU A 270 -1.99 27.23 14.36
C LEU A 270 -2.89 28.40 13.95
N ASP A 271 -2.52 29.61 14.40
CA ASP A 271 -3.27 30.83 14.11
C ASP A 271 -3.36 31.07 12.60
N GLY A 272 -4.56 31.37 12.10
CA GLY A 272 -4.81 31.59 10.68
C GLY A 272 -4.82 30.32 9.82
N TRP A 273 -4.72 29.12 10.42
CA TRP A 273 -4.95 27.87 9.71
C TRP A 273 -6.44 27.68 9.41
N ASP A 274 -6.79 27.70 8.12
CA ASP A 274 -8.17 27.63 7.62
C ASP A 274 -8.55 26.24 7.09
N PHE A 275 -7.59 25.31 7.03
CA PHE A 275 -7.83 23.96 6.54
C PHE A 275 -8.44 23.04 7.61
N GLY A 276 -9.76 22.99 7.61
CA GLY A 276 -10.58 22.17 8.51
C GLY A 276 -11.11 22.95 9.73
N PRO A 277 -12.20 22.47 10.36
CA PRO A 277 -12.80 23.13 11.51
C PRO A 277 -11.90 23.08 12.77
N VAL A 278 -12.10 24.08 13.63
CA VAL A 278 -11.56 24.15 14.99
C VAL A 278 -12.66 23.83 16.00
N PHE A 279 -12.38 22.89 16.92
CA PHE A 279 -13.32 22.37 17.91
C PHE A 279 -12.56 21.71 19.07
N GLU A 280 -13.27 21.45 20.17
CA GLU A 280 -12.70 20.72 21.31
C GLU A 280 -12.48 19.24 20.99
N PRO A 281 -11.28 18.68 21.24
CA PRO A 281 -11.01 17.27 21.01
C PRO A 281 -12.02 16.32 21.64
N PHE A 282 -12.22 15.19 20.98
CA PHE A 282 -12.96 14.06 21.49
C PHE A 282 -12.01 12.88 21.66
N THR A 283 -11.96 12.32 22.87
CA THR A 283 -11.16 11.13 23.19
C THR A 283 -12.08 10.03 23.69
N VAL A 284 -11.83 8.81 23.23
CA VAL A 284 -12.50 7.60 23.71
C VAL A 284 -11.47 6.48 23.83
N GLU A 285 -11.63 5.67 24.87
CA GLU A 285 -10.84 4.49 25.11
C GLU A 285 -11.73 3.26 25.04
N GLY A 286 -11.16 2.13 24.65
CA GLY A 286 -11.87 0.88 24.65
C GLY A 286 -10.94 -0.31 24.47
N ARG A 287 -11.54 -1.46 24.22
CA ARG A 287 -10.83 -2.73 24.05
C ARG A 287 -11.49 -3.57 22.98
N ALA A 288 -10.67 -4.34 22.26
CA ALA A 288 -11.10 -5.22 21.20
C ALA A 288 -11.89 -4.47 20.10
N ASN A 289 -12.75 -5.18 19.37
CA ASN A 289 -13.58 -4.61 18.32
C ASN A 289 -14.65 -3.66 18.89
N ASP A 290 -14.89 -2.53 18.22
CA ASP A 290 -15.94 -1.58 18.61
C ASP A 290 -16.39 -0.71 17.43
N VAL A 291 -17.45 0.09 17.63
CA VAL A 291 -17.89 1.14 16.72
C VAL A 291 -17.98 2.46 17.45
N VAL A 292 -17.05 3.37 17.15
CA VAL A 292 -17.02 4.71 17.72
C VAL A 292 -17.89 5.65 16.90
N SER A 293 -18.70 6.47 17.56
CA SER A 293 -19.47 7.56 16.92
C SER A 293 -19.10 8.87 17.60
N THR A 294 -18.72 9.88 16.81
CA THR A 294 -18.36 11.20 17.37
C THR A 294 -19.57 11.92 17.96
N PRO A 295 -19.40 12.70 19.03
CA PRO A 295 -20.47 13.55 19.55
C PRO A 295 -20.76 14.70 18.59
N SER A 296 -21.93 15.33 18.74
CA SER A 296 -22.38 16.46 17.90
C SER A 296 -21.48 17.70 17.92
N ARG A 297 -20.60 17.83 18.93
CA ARG A 297 -19.59 18.90 19.00
C ARG A 297 -18.45 18.74 17.99
N VAL A 298 -18.28 17.56 17.39
CA VAL A 298 -17.35 17.36 16.28
C VAL A 298 -18.08 17.82 15.01
N PRO A 299 -17.67 18.94 14.40
CA PRO A 299 -18.35 19.50 13.24
C PRO A 299 -18.08 18.68 11.96
N PRO A 300 -18.87 18.89 10.89
CA PRO A 300 -18.51 18.42 9.56
C PRO A 300 -17.25 19.12 9.04
N GLY A 301 -16.57 18.49 8.09
CA GLY A 301 -15.30 18.95 7.51
C GLY A 301 -14.12 18.05 7.88
N LEU A 302 -12.91 18.46 7.52
CA LEU A 302 -11.73 17.63 7.74
C LEU A 302 -11.30 17.63 9.21
N VAL A 303 -11.16 16.43 9.79
CA VAL A 303 -10.72 16.23 11.17
C VAL A 303 -9.49 15.35 11.22
N LEU A 304 -8.66 15.52 12.25
CA LEU A 304 -7.53 14.64 12.54
C LEU A 304 -8.02 13.50 13.44
N VAL A 305 -7.85 12.26 13.00
CA VAL A 305 -8.09 11.06 13.80
C VAL A 305 -6.75 10.47 14.20
N GLU A 306 -6.53 10.34 15.51
CA GLU A 306 -5.40 9.62 16.09
C GLU A 306 -5.88 8.30 16.69
N LEU A 307 -5.10 7.23 16.52
CA LEU A 307 -5.35 5.94 17.15
C LEU A 307 -4.05 5.44 17.79
N ALA A 308 -4.14 4.96 19.01
CA ALA A 308 -3.13 4.13 19.62
C ALA A 308 -3.74 2.79 20.02
N HIS A 309 -3.04 1.70 19.75
CA HIS A 309 -3.39 0.34 20.14
C HIS A 309 -2.21 -0.28 20.88
N ARG A 310 -2.49 -0.98 21.98
CA ARG A 310 -1.48 -1.58 22.86
C ARG A 310 -1.25 -3.05 22.49
N GLY A 311 0.02 -3.46 22.51
CA GLY A 311 0.44 -4.84 22.31
C GLY A 311 0.54 -5.22 20.84
N GLY A 312 0.72 -6.52 20.57
CA GLY A 312 0.71 -7.06 19.22
C GLY A 312 -0.69 -7.40 18.71
N GLY A 313 -0.75 -8.00 17.53
CA GLY A 313 -2.01 -8.41 16.89
C GLY A 313 -2.53 -7.39 15.89
N TYR A 314 -3.74 -7.61 15.40
CA TYR A 314 -4.35 -6.79 14.37
C TYR A 314 -4.95 -5.50 14.94
N VAL A 315 -4.76 -4.39 14.23
CA VAL A 315 -5.52 -3.15 14.40
C VAL A 315 -5.98 -2.60 13.06
N GLY A 316 -7.29 -2.37 12.94
CA GLY A 316 -7.95 -1.81 11.77
C GLY A 316 -8.92 -0.72 12.18
N LEU A 317 -8.94 0.38 11.43
CA LEU A 317 -9.92 1.47 11.61
C LEU A 317 -10.49 1.89 10.27
N ASN A 318 -11.81 1.80 10.11
CA ASN A 318 -12.53 2.23 8.91
C ASN A 318 -13.58 3.27 9.28
N PRO A 319 -13.68 4.39 8.55
CA PRO A 319 -14.87 5.22 8.60
C PRO A 319 -16.05 4.44 8.02
N LEU A 320 -17.26 4.79 8.44
CA LEU A 320 -18.49 4.18 7.97
C LEU A 320 -19.29 5.17 7.12
N ASP A 321 -19.85 4.67 6.01
CA ASP A 321 -20.83 5.41 5.22
C ASP A 321 -22.18 5.54 5.96
N GLU A 322 -23.15 6.19 5.33
CA GLU A 322 -24.48 6.39 5.91
C GLU A 322 -25.27 5.09 6.09
N GLN A 323 -24.90 4.02 5.37
CA GLN A 323 -25.45 2.66 5.50
C GLN A 323 -24.62 1.77 6.45
N ASN A 324 -23.67 2.34 7.19
CA ASN A 324 -22.73 1.63 8.06
C ASN A 324 -21.81 0.62 7.35
N LYS A 325 -21.59 0.76 6.04
CA LYS A 325 -20.57 -0.01 5.35
C LYS A 325 -19.21 0.63 5.57
N SER A 326 -18.21 -0.20 5.76
CA SER A 326 -16.82 0.24 5.88
C SER A 326 -16.36 0.93 4.61
N LEU A 327 -15.87 2.16 4.76
CA LEU A 327 -15.06 2.84 3.77
C LEU A 327 -13.61 2.34 3.87
N ARG A 328 -12.73 2.91 3.04
CA ARG A 328 -11.30 2.56 3.03
C ARG A 328 -10.68 2.70 4.43
N TYR A 329 -9.79 1.77 4.77
CA TYR A 329 -9.01 1.80 6.01
C TYR A 329 -8.28 3.14 6.18
N LEU A 330 -8.41 3.71 7.37
CA LEU A 330 -7.49 4.74 7.87
C LEU A 330 -6.18 4.08 8.30
N PHE A 331 -6.31 3.03 9.10
CA PHE A 331 -5.23 2.21 9.63
C PHE A 331 -5.54 0.73 9.39
N ASN A 332 -4.50 -0.03 9.08
CA ASN A 332 -4.53 -1.47 8.87
C ASN A 332 -3.11 -1.97 9.16
N SER A 333 -2.89 -2.50 10.36
CA SER A 333 -1.55 -2.85 10.82
C SER A 333 -1.57 -4.07 11.74
N THR A 334 -0.45 -4.79 11.75
CA THR A 334 -0.13 -5.82 12.74
C THR A 334 1.07 -5.44 13.60
N LEU A 335 1.55 -4.20 13.47
CA LEU A 335 2.72 -3.71 14.19
C LEU A 335 2.38 -3.57 15.67
N PRO A 336 3.29 -3.98 16.56
CA PRO A 336 3.08 -3.87 17.98
C PRO A 336 3.04 -2.40 18.40
N ASP A 337 2.21 -2.12 19.40
CA ASP A 337 2.03 -0.80 20.01
C ASP A 337 1.75 0.31 18.98
N PHE A 338 0.92 -0.01 17.98
CA PHE A 338 0.59 0.86 16.87
C PHE A 338 0.15 2.26 17.33
N ARG A 339 0.68 3.29 16.68
CA ARG A 339 0.24 4.69 16.85
C ARG A 339 0.13 5.34 15.49
N GLY A 340 -1.04 5.88 15.17
CA GLY A 340 -1.31 6.44 13.85
C GLY A 340 -2.08 7.74 13.93
N SER A 341 -1.84 8.67 13.00
CA SER A 341 -2.77 9.79 12.76
C SER A 341 -3.07 10.00 11.27
N ARG A 342 -4.32 10.36 10.96
CA ARG A 342 -4.82 10.62 9.60
C ARG A 342 -5.83 11.74 9.59
N VAL A 343 -5.86 12.51 8.49
CA VAL A 343 -6.92 13.48 8.23
C VAL A 343 -8.05 12.81 7.45
N VAL A 344 -9.29 13.02 7.89
CA VAL A 344 -10.49 12.37 7.34
C VAL A 344 -11.67 13.33 7.27
N PRO A 345 -12.59 13.16 6.30
CA PRO A 345 -13.82 13.94 6.27
C PRO A 345 -14.81 13.47 7.35
N SER A 346 -15.22 14.40 8.21
CA SER A 346 -16.41 14.30 9.06
C SER A 346 -17.64 14.70 8.23
N PRO A 347 -18.65 13.83 8.07
CA PRO A 347 -19.77 14.06 7.15
C PRO A 347 -20.75 15.11 7.66
N GLU A 348 -21.43 15.80 6.74
CA GLU A 348 -22.55 16.67 7.06
C GLU A 348 -23.78 15.86 7.50
N GLY A 349 -24.56 16.42 8.44
CA GLY A 349 -25.87 15.88 8.84
C GLY A 349 -25.83 14.58 9.66
N ARG A 350 -24.66 13.98 9.93
CA ARG A 350 -24.52 12.77 10.73
C ARG A 350 -23.17 12.73 11.47
N PRO A 351 -23.05 12.00 12.58
CA PRO A 351 -21.76 11.84 13.24
C PRO A 351 -20.77 11.07 12.37
N LEU A 352 -19.48 11.38 12.50
CA LEU A 352 -18.42 10.52 12.00
C LEU A 352 -18.47 9.21 12.80
N ARG A 353 -18.76 8.11 12.10
CA ARG A 353 -18.77 6.77 12.67
C ARG A 353 -17.57 6.00 12.14
N MET A 354 -16.91 5.25 13.01
CA MET A 354 -15.75 4.45 12.66
C MET A 354 -15.86 3.06 13.28
N ARG A 355 -15.67 2.03 12.47
CA ARG A 355 -15.50 0.66 12.94
C ARG A 355 -14.04 0.44 13.28
N LEU A 356 -13.81 -0.01 14.50
CA LEU A 356 -12.51 -0.40 14.99
C LEU A 356 -12.47 -1.93 15.14
N GLN A 357 -11.38 -2.51 14.66
CA GLN A 357 -11.04 -3.91 14.89
C GLN A 357 -9.71 -3.95 15.61
N ALA A 358 -9.63 -4.64 16.74
CA ALA A 358 -8.42 -4.71 17.53
C ALA A 358 -8.39 -5.99 18.37
N ASP A 359 -7.20 -6.51 18.65
CA ASP A 359 -7.00 -7.63 19.59
C ASP A 359 -6.73 -7.16 21.03
N GLY A 360 -6.58 -5.83 21.24
CA GLY A 360 -6.10 -5.25 22.51
C GLY A 360 -6.81 -3.96 22.92
N ASP A 361 -6.22 -3.27 23.90
CA ASP A 361 -6.68 -1.96 24.36
C ASP A 361 -6.34 -0.89 23.33
N TRP A 362 -7.21 0.11 23.19
CA TRP A 362 -7.01 1.21 22.25
C TRP A 362 -7.51 2.53 22.80
N VAL A 363 -6.93 3.62 22.30
CA VAL A 363 -7.39 5.00 22.51
C VAL A 363 -7.51 5.67 21.16
N LEU A 364 -8.68 6.23 20.87
CA LEU A 364 -8.97 7.00 19.68
C LEU A 364 -9.22 8.45 20.06
N ARG A 365 -8.62 9.39 19.30
CA ARG A 365 -8.85 10.82 19.45
C ARG A 365 -9.29 11.43 18.13
N VAL A 366 -10.23 12.36 18.18
CA VAL A 366 -10.65 13.19 17.06
C VAL A 366 -10.39 14.65 17.40
N LYS A 367 -9.59 15.33 16.59
CA LYS A 367 -9.02 16.65 16.84
C LYS A 367 -9.19 17.57 15.63
N PRO A 368 -9.07 18.89 15.79
CA PRO A 368 -8.84 19.81 14.68
C PRO A 368 -7.61 19.40 13.87
N VAL A 369 -7.61 19.58 12.55
CA VAL A 369 -6.41 19.33 11.73
C VAL A 369 -5.26 20.26 12.14
N ALA A 370 -5.58 21.49 12.55
CA ALA A 370 -4.62 22.45 13.10
C ALA A 370 -3.91 21.97 14.39
N ALA A 371 -4.36 20.88 15.01
CA ALA A 371 -3.69 20.24 16.14
C ALA A 371 -2.57 19.26 15.74
N ALA A 372 -2.46 18.92 14.45
CA ALA A 372 -1.41 18.05 13.96
C ALA A 372 -0.02 18.65 14.24
N ARG A 373 0.96 17.78 14.50
CA ARG A 373 2.32 18.24 14.83
C ARG A 373 2.91 19.00 13.66
N ARG A 374 3.48 20.17 13.96
CA ARG A 374 4.25 20.95 12.99
C ARG A 374 5.62 20.32 12.80
N LEU A 375 5.98 20.06 11.56
CA LEU A 375 7.33 19.69 11.16
C LEU A 375 8.25 20.89 11.33
N ALA A 376 8.99 20.91 12.43
CA ALA A 376 9.99 21.91 12.76
C ALA A 376 11.20 21.22 13.40
N GLY A 377 12.40 21.46 12.86
CA GLY A 377 13.62 20.80 13.31
C GLY A 377 13.54 19.27 13.18
N THR A 378 13.86 18.56 14.26
CA THR A 378 13.83 17.09 14.30
C THR A 378 12.61 16.56 15.02
N LEU A 379 11.83 15.72 14.35
CA LEU A 379 10.71 14.98 14.90
C LEU A 379 10.98 13.48 14.85
N ARG A 380 10.53 12.78 15.88
CA ARG A 380 10.49 11.31 15.90
C ARG A 380 9.05 10.84 15.97
N GLY A 381 8.81 9.66 15.43
CA GLY A 381 7.50 9.03 15.40
C GLY A 381 7.58 7.54 15.11
N TYR A 382 6.40 6.94 15.04
CA TYR A 382 6.23 5.52 14.82
C TYR A 382 4.96 5.34 14.00
N CYS A 383 5.02 4.51 12.97
CA CYS A 383 3.93 4.27 12.02
C CYS A 383 3.42 5.55 11.30
N ASP A 384 2.13 5.59 10.98
CA ASP A 384 1.50 6.66 10.20
C ASP A 384 1.39 7.98 11.00
N GLU A 385 1.70 9.12 10.39
CA GLU A 385 1.46 10.43 11.02
C GLU A 385 1.09 11.51 9.99
N ALA A 386 0.04 12.26 10.30
CA ALA A 386 -0.27 13.52 9.62
C ALA A 386 0.48 14.67 10.30
N LEU A 387 1.24 15.42 9.51
CA LEU A 387 2.12 16.50 9.96
C LEU A 387 1.83 17.79 9.18
N LEU A 388 2.08 18.95 9.79
CA LEU A 388 1.94 20.26 9.15
C LEU A 388 3.31 20.81 8.77
N HIS A 389 3.49 21.24 7.53
CA HIS A 389 4.65 22.04 7.11
C HIS A 389 4.18 23.44 6.73
N THR A 390 4.61 24.46 7.49
CA THR A 390 4.24 25.86 7.26
C THR A 390 5.45 26.75 6.97
N GLY A 391 6.62 26.14 6.78
CA GLY A 391 7.87 26.85 6.49
C GLY A 391 8.08 27.10 4.99
N GLY A 392 9.22 27.68 4.65
CA GLY A 392 9.66 27.79 3.26
C GLY A 392 10.09 26.44 2.66
N PRO A 393 10.68 26.45 1.45
CA PRO A 393 11.26 25.26 0.85
C PRO A 393 12.38 24.69 1.73
N ALA A 394 12.42 23.38 1.87
CA ALA A 394 13.33 22.70 2.78
C ALA A 394 13.75 21.33 2.24
N ASP A 395 14.87 20.81 2.73
CA ASP A 395 15.24 19.41 2.56
C ASP A 395 14.81 18.62 3.80
N LEU A 396 14.02 17.57 3.61
CA LEU A 396 13.59 16.67 4.68
C LEU A 396 14.44 15.42 4.66
N GLN A 397 15.27 15.27 5.68
CA GLN A 397 15.96 14.03 5.97
C GLN A 397 14.99 13.07 6.67
N VAL A 398 14.83 11.87 6.11
CA VAL A 398 13.99 10.80 6.65
C VAL A 398 14.88 9.62 7.02
N GLU A 399 15.00 9.33 8.30
CA GLU A 399 15.65 8.12 8.79
C GLU A 399 14.56 7.13 9.19
N PHE A 400 14.44 6.04 8.44
CA PHE A 400 13.46 4.99 8.69
C PHE A 400 14.17 3.74 9.20
N GLU A 401 13.73 3.21 10.35
CA GLU A 401 14.40 2.10 11.00
C GLU A 401 13.92 0.72 10.50
N GLY A 402 12.77 0.70 9.80
CA GLY A 402 12.14 -0.52 9.32
C GLY A 402 11.13 -1.11 10.31
N ASP A 403 10.47 -2.17 9.86
CA ASP A 403 9.56 -2.98 10.65
C ASP A 403 10.34 -3.71 11.75
N PRO A 404 10.04 -3.43 13.04
CA PRO A 404 10.74 -4.05 14.16
C PRO A 404 10.46 -5.56 14.28
N THR A 405 9.41 -6.06 13.63
CA THR A 405 9.00 -7.46 13.65
C THR A 405 9.53 -8.27 12.47
N ALA A 406 9.90 -7.63 11.37
CA ALA A 406 10.22 -8.29 10.11
C ALA A 406 11.64 -7.95 9.61
N ASN A 407 12.69 -8.53 10.18
CA ASN A 407 14.11 -8.46 9.75
C ASN A 407 14.61 -7.06 9.26
N GLY A 408 13.96 -5.95 9.66
CA GLY A 408 14.27 -4.58 9.24
C GLY A 408 13.85 -4.18 7.82
N GLY A 409 12.87 -4.84 7.19
CA GLY A 409 12.24 -4.36 5.94
C GLY A 409 11.20 -3.26 6.19
N GLY A 410 10.29 -3.00 5.24
CA GLY A 410 9.07 -2.21 5.51
C GLY A 410 8.92 -0.97 4.64
N TYR A 411 7.68 -0.50 4.55
CA TYR A 411 7.31 0.65 3.76
C TYR A 411 7.57 1.97 4.50
N VAL A 412 8.06 2.97 3.78
CA VAL A 412 8.00 4.37 4.18
C VAL A 412 7.60 5.23 2.98
N GLY A 413 6.63 6.11 3.17
CA GLY A 413 6.17 7.02 2.12
C GLY A 413 5.57 8.30 2.67
N ILE A 414 5.76 9.40 1.95
CA ILE A 414 5.28 10.73 2.35
C ILE A 414 4.59 11.36 1.14
N ASN A 415 3.32 11.73 1.31
CA ASN A 415 2.62 12.60 0.37
C ASN A 415 2.45 13.99 0.97
N GLY A 416 2.76 15.04 0.22
CA GLY A 416 2.48 16.41 0.58
C GLY A 416 1.26 16.94 -0.15
N HIS A 417 0.27 17.44 0.57
CA HIS A 417 -0.92 18.09 0.02
C HIS A 417 -0.84 19.59 0.27
N GLU A 418 -1.01 20.39 -0.80
CA GLU A 418 -1.20 21.84 -0.68
C GLU A 418 -2.60 22.12 -0.15
N VAL A 419 -2.70 22.85 0.97
CA VAL A 419 -3.96 23.01 1.69
C VAL A 419 -4.50 24.45 1.75
N ALA A 420 -3.72 25.44 1.33
CA ALA A 420 -4.16 26.84 1.33
C ALA A 420 -5.45 27.03 0.53
N GLY A 421 -6.50 27.56 1.15
CA GLY A 421 -7.80 27.80 0.52
C GLY A 421 -8.53 26.55 0.04
N ARG A 422 -8.16 25.35 0.52
CA ARG A 422 -8.81 24.08 0.18
C ARG A 422 -9.77 23.65 1.28
N ALA A 423 -10.77 22.84 0.91
CA ALA A 423 -11.71 22.21 1.85
C ALA A 423 -11.61 20.68 1.87
N ASP A 424 -10.86 20.07 0.95
CA ASP A 424 -10.69 18.63 0.80
C ASP A 424 -9.24 18.26 0.38
N LEU A 425 -8.97 16.95 0.30
CA LEU A 425 -7.66 16.39 -0.09
C LEU A 425 -7.63 15.89 -1.55
N THR A 426 -8.62 16.26 -2.37
CA THR A 426 -8.71 15.83 -3.79
C THR A 426 -7.78 16.63 -4.70
N GLY A 427 -7.21 17.72 -4.18
CA GLY A 427 -6.25 18.58 -4.88
C GLY A 427 -4.92 17.88 -5.22
N PRO A 428 -4.03 18.61 -5.91
CA PRO A 428 -2.70 18.09 -6.25
C PRO A 428 -1.94 17.70 -4.98
N HIS A 429 -1.24 16.57 -5.06
CA HIS A 429 -0.33 16.13 -4.03
C HIS A 429 1.02 15.78 -4.66
N THR A 430 2.09 15.97 -3.90
CA THR A 430 3.43 15.59 -4.29
C THR A 430 3.82 14.34 -3.52
N LEU A 431 4.18 13.28 -4.25
CA LEU A 431 4.81 12.10 -3.66
C LEU A 431 6.27 12.45 -3.35
N LEU A 432 6.56 12.74 -2.08
CA LEU A 432 7.89 13.14 -1.64
C LEU A 432 8.80 11.92 -1.44
N LEU A 433 8.26 10.84 -0.88
CA LEU A 433 8.98 9.59 -0.62
C LEU A 433 8.05 8.40 -0.88
N ASN A 434 8.60 7.35 -1.48
CA ASN A 434 7.91 6.08 -1.69
C ASN A 434 8.92 4.94 -1.75
N SER A 435 9.10 4.20 -0.65
CA SER A 435 10.13 3.17 -0.56
C SER A 435 9.61 1.93 0.17
N ALA A 436 9.69 0.76 -0.47
CA ALA A 436 9.19 -0.52 0.06
C ALA A 436 10.25 -1.34 0.82
N ASP A 437 11.54 -1.03 0.63
CA ASP A 437 12.69 -1.59 1.35
C ASP A 437 13.54 -0.45 1.95
N GLY A 438 12.88 0.66 2.27
CA GLY A 438 13.48 1.98 2.51
C GLY A 438 14.16 2.14 3.85
N ARG A 439 14.59 1.06 4.52
CA ARG A 439 15.35 1.21 5.75
C ARG A 439 16.61 2.04 5.48
N GLY A 440 16.91 2.94 6.40
CA GLY A 440 18.04 3.86 6.32
C GLY A 440 17.60 5.30 6.06
N ARG A 441 18.53 6.08 5.51
CA ARG A 441 18.40 7.54 5.39
C ARG A 441 18.05 7.95 3.96
N HIS A 442 17.01 8.76 3.83
CA HIS A 442 16.59 9.44 2.62
C HIS A 442 16.67 10.95 2.84
N THR A 443 16.81 11.70 1.75
CA THR A 443 16.62 13.15 1.75
C THR A 443 15.72 13.51 0.60
N VAL A 444 14.62 14.21 0.88
CA VAL A 444 13.62 14.59 -0.11
C VAL A 444 13.36 16.10 -0.04
N PRO A 445 13.24 16.81 -1.17
CA PRO A 445 12.89 18.22 -1.16
C PRO A 445 11.41 18.38 -0.78
N VAL A 446 11.11 19.36 0.07
CA VAL A 446 9.76 19.71 0.53
C VAL A 446 9.42 21.11 0.00
N PRO A 447 8.29 21.26 -0.72
CA PRO A 447 7.81 22.57 -1.18
C PRO A 447 7.49 23.52 0.00
N PRO A 448 7.36 24.83 -0.25
CA PRO A 448 6.90 25.75 0.78
C PRO A 448 5.46 25.42 1.22
N GLY A 449 5.17 25.71 2.49
CA GLY A 449 3.85 25.54 3.09
C GLY A 449 2.82 26.60 2.70
N PRO A 450 1.55 26.43 3.15
CA PRO A 450 1.09 25.38 4.06
C PRO A 450 0.85 24.05 3.34
N LEU A 451 1.51 22.99 3.81
CA LEU A 451 1.31 21.61 3.39
C LEU A 451 0.81 20.75 4.54
N LEU A 452 -0.08 19.81 4.22
CA LEU A 452 -0.33 18.63 5.03
C LEU A 452 0.52 17.48 4.50
N LEU A 453 1.45 16.99 5.32
CA LEU A 453 2.26 15.82 5.01
C LEU A 453 1.60 14.57 5.61
N LEU A 454 1.25 13.61 4.76
CA LEU A 454 0.72 12.31 5.15
C LEU A 454 1.84 11.28 5.06
N LEU A 455 2.49 11.02 6.19
CA LEU A 455 3.50 9.98 6.34
C LEU A 455 2.83 8.64 6.61
N ARG A 456 3.32 7.63 5.91
CA ARG A 456 3.04 6.22 6.09
C ARG A 456 4.36 5.51 6.36
N ALA A 457 4.40 4.73 7.42
CA ALA A 457 5.61 3.99 7.78
C ALA A 457 5.24 2.68 8.46
N ASP A 458 6.01 1.63 8.18
CA ASP A 458 5.89 0.35 8.86
C ASP A 458 6.91 0.26 10.01
N GLY A 459 6.95 1.26 10.89
CA GLY A 459 7.91 1.26 12.01
C GLY A 459 8.38 2.64 12.47
N PRO A 460 9.49 2.71 13.23
CA PRO A 460 10.05 3.95 13.75
C PRO A 460 10.69 4.81 12.67
N TRP A 461 10.55 6.11 12.83
CA TRP A 461 11.17 7.08 11.93
C TRP A 461 11.64 8.33 12.68
N THR A 462 12.65 8.98 12.10
CA THR A 462 13.14 10.30 12.48
C THR A 462 13.13 11.20 11.25
N LEU A 463 12.41 12.32 11.35
CA LEU A 463 12.37 13.38 10.35
C LEU A 463 13.22 14.55 10.82
N THR A 464 14.13 15.05 9.99
CA THR A 464 14.87 16.29 10.25
C THR A 464 14.69 17.26 9.10
N LEU A 465 13.99 18.35 9.35
CA LEU A 465 13.77 19.41 8.39
C LEU A 465 14.97 20.36 8.38
N ARG A 466 15.57 20.57 7.21
CA ARG A 466 16.66 21.51 6.99
C ARG A 466 16.19 22.59 6.03
N GLU A 467 16.05 23.81 6.53
CA GLU A 467 15.66 24.92 5.66
C GLU A 467 16.76 25.18 4.62
N THR A 468 16.35 25.38 3.37
CA THR A 468 17.29 25.70 2.30
C THR A 468 17.68 27.18 2.41
N ALA A 469 18.94 27.44 2.74
CA ALA A 469 19.45 28.81 2.77
C ALA A 469 19.48 29.38 1.35
N GLY A 470 18.78 30.50 1.13
CA GLY A 470 18.90 31.28 -0.11
C GLY A 470 17.69 31.30 -1.05
N TRP A 471 16.60 30.58 -0.75
CA TRP A 471 15.34 30.79 -1.47
C TRP A 471 14.60 32.00 -0.91
N ALA A 472 15.01 33.20 -1.31
CA ALA A 472 14.11 34.35 -1.23
C ALA A 472 12.93 34.05 -2.17
N PRO A 473 11.67 33.99 -1.70
CA PRO A 473 10.55 33.89 -2.61
C PRO A 473 10.67 35.08 -3.56
N ALA A 474 10.69 34.80 -4.87
CA ALA A 474 10.61 35.85 -5.87
C ALA A 474 9.34 36.64 -5.55
N GLN A 475 9.50 37.85 -5.01
CA GLN A 475 8.38 38.76 -4.80
C GLN A 475 7.71 38.93 -6.15
N SER A 476 6.49 38.44 -6.27
CA SER A 476 5.65 38.60 -7.45
C SER A 476 5.58 40.10 -7.75
N ARG A 477 6.18 40.51 -8.87
CA ARG A 477 6.06 41.86 -9.43
C ARG A 477 4.73 42.02 -10.15
#